data_AF-A0A1R1QPT5-F1
#
_entry.id   AF-A0A1R1QPT5-F1
#
_cell.length_a   1.000
_cell.length_b   1.000
_cell.length_c   1.000
_cell.angle_alpha   90.00
_cell.angle_beta   90.00
_cell.angle_gamma   90.00
#
_symmetry.space_group_name_H-M   'P 1'
#
loop_
_entity.id
_entity.type
_entity.pdbx_description
1 polymer ?
#
loop_
_entity_poly.entity_id
_entity_poly.type
_entity_poly.pdbx_seq_one_letter_code
_entity_poly.pdbx_strand_id
1 'polypeptide(L)'
;MNDSNEKIEFGEIKSVLGYLEQVKEDVHKKSLSEQIAFKEEIKKHHDKKQIQMFLGRLEDQFEIKKAISYLTAAFFAIISLAIGSTMDHSLSIIKEYRLNLALASDVIIFLFLVSIGAWAVLSKMEAGRLGKISGYKRLLQECLDELPEKRHFRRVHKSTRHLTK
;
A
#
# COMPACT_ATOMS: atom_id res chain seq x y z
N MET A 1 31.03 0.74 6.23
CA MET A 1 30.93 1.76 5.16
C MET A 1 30.75 1.00 3.86
N ASN A 2 29.61 1.18 3.20
CA ASN A 2 29.37 0.64 1.87
C ASN A 2 29.09 1.83 0.96
N ASP A 3 30.10 2.17 0.14
CA ASP A 3 30.06 3.22 -0.87
C ASP A 3 29.19 2.76 -2.04
N SER A 4 27.93 3.18 -2.03
CA SER A 4 27.10 3.26 -3.24
C SER A 4 25.89 4.15 -2.97
N ASN A 5 26.13 5.40 -2.53
CA ASN A 5 25.14 6.47 -2.69
C ASN A 5 25.12 6.89 -4.17
N GLU A 6 24.81 5.95 -5.06
CA GLU A 6 24.47 6.29 -6.43
C GLU A 6 23.16 7.08 -6.32
N LYS A 7 23.28 8.37 -6.58
CA LYS A 7 22.22 9.34 -6.39
C LYS A 7 21.17 9.07 -7.47
N ILE A 8 20.22 8.18 -7.18
CA ILE A 8 19.18 7.78 -8.14
C ILE A 8 18.50 9.05 -8.65
N GLU A 9 18.63 9.30 -9.95
CA GLU A 9 17.97 10.46 -10.53
C GLU A 9 16.46 10.30 -10.43
N PHE A 10 15.75 11.41 -10.22
CA PHE A 10 14.30 11.40 -10.07
C PHE A 10 13.57 10.67 -11.21
N GLY A 11 14.10 10.75 -12.44
CA GLY A 11 13.56 10.08 -13.62
C GLY A 11 13.72 8.56 -13.62
N GLU A 12 14.68 8.02 -12.86
CA GLU A 12 15.00 6.59 -12.81
C GLU A 12 14.24 5.85 -11.69
N ILE A 13 13.51 6.58 -10.85
CA ILE A 13 12.72 6.03 -9.74
C ILE A 13 11.54 5.23 -10.28
N LYS A 14 11.72 3.91 -10.38
CA LYS A 14 10.69 2.94 -10.79
C LYS A 14 9.60 2.72 -9.71
N SER A 15 9.99 2.75 -8.44
CA SER A 15 9.08 2.59 -7.30
C SER A 15 9.38 3.66 -6.25
N VAL A 16 8.42 4.56 -6.03
CA VAL A 16 8.58 5.63 -5.03
C VAL A 16 8.70 5.03 -3.63
N LEU A 17 7.87 4.04 -3.28
CA LEU A 17 7.98 3.36 -2.00
C LEU A 17 9.37 2.73 -1.80
N GLY A 18 9.88 2.03 -2.82
CA GLY A 18 11.19 1.40 -2.77
C GLY A 18 12.33 2.41 -2.60
N TYR A 19 12.26 3.54 -3.31
CA TYR A 19 13.22 4.63 -3.14
C TYR A 19 13.20 5.21 -1.71
N LEU A 20 12.01 5.49 -1.15
CA LEU A 20 11.91 6.05 0.20
C LEU A 20 12.35 5.06 1.28
N GLU A 21 12.15 3.76 1.06
CA GLU A 21 12.69 2.70 1.92
C GLU A 21 14.21 2.61 1.83
N GLN A 22 14.80 2.79 0.64
CA GLN A 22 16.26 2.85 0.48
C GLN A 22 16.87 4.05 1.20
N VAL A 23 16.21 5.21 1.18
CA VAL A 23 16.66 6.39 1.94
C VAL A 23 16.63 6.09 3.43
N LYS A 24 15.50 5.60 3.94
CA LYS A 24 15.40 5.15 5.34
C LYS A 24 14.22 4.22 5.54
N GLU A 25 14.50 2.95 5.81
CA GLU A 25 13.48 1.93 6.05
C GLU A 25 12.66 2.21 7.33
N ASP A 26 11.34 2.01 7.21
CA ASP A 26 10.34 2.07 8.29
C ASP A 26 10.40 3.34 9.14
N VAL A 27 10.84 4.45 8.55
CA VAL A 27 11.05 5.71 9.27
C VAL A 27 9.77 6.26 9.93
N HIS A 28 8.59 5.92 9.40
CA HIS A 28 7.30 6.28 9.99
C HIS A 28 7.02 5.63 11.36
N LYS A 29 7.76 4.57 11.73
CA LYS A 29 7.71 3.93 13.07
C LYS A 29 8.86 4.34 13.98
N LYS A 30 9.81 5.11 13.45
CA LYS A 30 11.02 5.53 14.15
C LYS A 30 10.77 6.80 14.96
N SER A 31 11.77 7.20 15.77
CA SER A 31 11.69 8.38 16.61
C SER A 31 11.48 9.67 15.81
N LEU A 32 10.97 10.73 16.46
CA LEU A 32 10.71 12.02 15.80
C LEU A 32 11.97 12.63 15.17
N SER A 33 13.13 12.52 15.83
CA SER A 33 14.40 13.01 15.29
C SER A 33 14.78 12.29 13.99
N GLU A 34 14.52 10.98 13.92
CA GLU A 34 14.77 10.21 12.70
C GLU A 34 13.81 10.55 11.57
N GLN A 35 12.55 10.88 11.89
CA GLN A 35 11.58 11.38 10.92
C GLN A 35 11.98 12.77 10.41
N ILE A 36 12.45 13.66 11.29
CA ILE A 36 12.94 15.00 10.91
C ILE A 36 14.15 14.87 9.98
N ALA A 37 15.15 14.06 10.35
CA ALA A 37 16.35 13.86 9.53
C ALA A 37 16.00 13.31 8.13
N PHE A 38 15.04 12.39 8.05
CA PHE A 38 14.53 11.91 6.76
C PHE A 38 13.87 13.03 5.94
N LYS A 39 13.01 13.85 6.56
CA LYS A 39 12.37 14.98 5.88
C LYS A 39 13.40 15.98 5.36
N GLU A 40 14.44 16.26 6.13
CA GLU A 40 15.54 17.14 5.71
C GLU A 40 16.31 16.56 4.51
N GLU A 41 16.62 15.26 4.54
CA GLU A 41 17.31 14.58 3.44
C GLU A 41 16.49 14.61 2.14
N ILE A 42 15.18 14.38 2.23
CA ILE A 42 14.27 14.46 1.07
C ILE A 42 14.19 15.90 0.54
N LYS A 43 14.01 16.90 1.42
CA LYS A 43 13.94 18.32 1.02
C LYS A 43 15.25 18.84 0.42
N LYS A 44 16.40 18.28 0.79
CA LYS A 44 17.71 18.62 0.24
C LYS A 44 17.88 18.15 -1.20
N HIS A 45 17.28 17.02 -1.55
CA HIS A 45 17.49 16.36 -2.84
C HIS A 45 16.34 16.56 -3.82
N HIS A 46 15.17 16.97 -3.35
CA HIS A 46 13.98 17.10 -4.16
C HIS A 46 13.28 18.45 -3.98
N ASP A 47 12.87 19.02 -5.10
CA ASP A 47 12.04 20.21 -5.09
C ASP A 47 10.58 19.88 -4.73
N LYS A 48 9.78 20.93 -4.46
CA LYS A 48 8.36 20.80 -4.11
C LYS A 48 7.56 19.99 -5.15
N LYS A 49 7.86 20.15 -6.44
CA LYS A 49 7.15 19.48 -7.54
C LYS A 49 7.48 17.99 -7.57
N GLN A 50 8.74 17.63 -7.34
CA GLN A 50 9.19 16.25 -7.25
C GLN A 50 8.57 15.54 -6.03
N ILE A 51 8.55 16.19 -4.87
CA ILE A 51 7.90 15.65 -3.66
C ILE A 51 6.38 15.47 -3.89
N GLN A 52 5.73 16.42 -4.58
CA GLN A 52 4.32 16.31 -4.95
C GLN A 52 4.07 15.14 -5.91
N MET A 53 4.98 14.90 -6.87
CA MET A 53 4.89 13.74 -7.75
C MET A 53 5.10 12.42 -7.00
N PHE A 54 6.00 12.37 -6.00
CA PHE A 54 6.13 11.20 -5.13
C PHE A 54 4.85 10.90 -4.36
N LEU A 55 4.21 11.95 -3.82
CA LEU A 55 2.94 11.81 -3.11
C LEU A 55 1.85 11.25 -4.03
N GLY A 56 1.70 11.81 -5.23
CA GLY A 56 0.72 11.32 -6.23
C GLY A 56 0.96 9.86 -6.61
N ARG A 57 2.21 9.48 -6.89
CA ARG A 57 2.55 8.08 -7.23
C ARG A 57 2.30 7.11 -6.07
N LEU A 58 2.54 7.52 -4.82
CA LEU A 58 2.21 6.70 -3.64
C LEU A 58 0.69 6.58 -3.45
N GLU A 59 -0.07 7.62 -3.74
CA GLU A 59 -1.52 7.60 -3.69
C GLU A 59 -2.12 6.69 -4.76
N ASP A 60 -1.60 6.72 -5.99
CA ASP A 60 -1.97 5.77 -7.04
C ASP A 60 -1.68 4.32 -6.61
N GLN A 61 -0.50 4.06 -6.01
CA GLN A 61 -0.15 2.75 -5.48
C GLN A 61 -1.10 2.33 -4.34
N PHE A 62 -1.50 3.26 -3.48
CA PHE A 62 -2.44 3.00 -2.39
C PHE A 62 -3.82 2.61 -2.93
N GLU A 63 -4.37 3.37 -3.87
CA GLU A 63 -5.68 3.10 -4.46
C GLU A 63 -5.71 1.79 -5.28
N ILE A 64 -4.66 1.49 -6.05
CA ILE A 64 -4.55 0.18 -6.75
C ILE A 64 -4.53 -0.98 -5.74
N LYS A 65 -3.84 -0.82 -4.61
CA LYS A 65 -3.79 -1.86 -3.57
C LYS A 65 -5.12 -2.02 -2.86
N LYS A 66 -5.82 -0.92 -2.61
CA LYS A 66 -7.19 -0.93 -2.12
C LYS A 66 -8.11 -1.67 -3.10
N ALA A 67 -7.95 -1.44 -4.41
CA ALA A 67 -8.66 -2.18 -5.46
C ALA A 67 -8.43 -3.71 -5.38
N ILE A 68 -7.18 -4.14 -5.14
CA ILE A 68 -6.83 -5.56 -4.97
C ILE A 68 -7.52 -6.18 -3.76
N SER A 69 -7.76 -5.41 -2.68
CA SER A 69 -8.50 -5.93 -1.52
C SER A 69 -9.94 -6.34 -1.88
N TYR A 70 -10.58 -5.70 -2.87
CA TYR A 70 -11.89 -6.14 -3.39
C TYR A 70 -11.81 -7.46 -4.18
N LEU A 71 -10.62 -7.84 -4.68
CA LEU A 71 -10.39 -9.14 -5.32
C LEU A 71 -10.45 -10.32 -4.32
N THR A 72 -10.50 -10.04 -3.01
CA THR A 72 -10.71 -11.06 -1.96
C THR A 72 -11.97 -11.89 -2.23
N ALA A 73 -13.05 -11.26 -2.71
CA ALA A 73 -14.28 -11.98 -3.05
C ALA A 73 -14.06 -12.99 -4.19
N ALA A 74 -13.32 -12.60 -5.23
CA ALA A 74 -12.99 -13.48 -6.35
C ALA A 74 -12.09 -14.66 -5.90
N PHE A 75 -11.14 -14.41 -4.99
CA PHE A 75 -10.30 -15.45 -4.41
C PHE A 75 -11.13 -16.51 -3.67
N PHE A 76 -12.05 -16.11 -2.80
CA PHE A 76 -12.93 -17.04 -2.10
C PHE A 76 -13.91 -17.76 -3.04
N ALA A 77 -14.36 -17.11 -4.13
CA ALA A 77 -15.19 -17.75 -5.13
C ALA A 77 -14.44 -18.89 -5.86
N ILE A 78 -13.19 -18.66 -6.27
CA ILE A 78 -12.35 -19.68 -6.90
C ILE A 78 -12.08 -20.84 -5.95
N ILE A 79 -11.78 -20.56 -4.68
CA ILE A 79 -11.57 -21.60 -3.67
C ILE A 79 -12.85 -22.40 -3.43
N SER A 80 -14.00 -21.73 -3.34
CA SER A 80 -15.29 -22.41 -3.17
C SER A 80 -15.61 -23.33 -4.35
N LEU A 81 -15.30 -22.90 -5.58
CA LEU A 81 -15.44 -23.71 -6.78
C LEU A 81 -14.51 -24.94 -6.75
N ALA A 82 -13.25 -24.75 -6.37
CA ALA A 82 -12.28 -25.84 -6.25
C ALA A 82 -12.66 -26.85 -5.16
N ILE A 83 -13.13 -26.37 -4.00
CA ILE A 83 -13.64 -27.24 -2.93
C ILE A 83 -14.87 -28.00 -3.43
N GLY A 84 -15.82 -27.32 -4.06
CA GLY A 84 -17.03 -27.93 -4.61
C GLY A 84 -16.73 -29.02 -5.63
N SER A 85 -15.82 -28.76 -6.59
CA SER A 85 -15.44 -29.76 -7.60
C SER A 85 -14.71 -30.95 -6.98
N THR A 86 -13.85 -30.71 -6.00
CA THR A 86 -13.13 -31.77 -5.28
C THR A 86 -14.10 -32.62 -4.46
N MET A 87 -15.13 -32.01 -3.88
CA MET A 87 -16.18 -32.71 -3.14
C MET A 87 -17.01 -33.62 -4.05
N ASP A 88 -17.39 -33.14 -5.24
CA ASP A 88 -18.15 -33.92 -6.22
C ASP A 88 -17.36 -35.15 -6.70
N HIS A 89 -16.08 -34.96 -7.07
CA HIS A 89 -15.21 -36.07 -7.46
C HIS A 89 -14.92 -37.04 -6.31
N SER A 90 -14.60 -36.55 -5.11
CA SER A 90 -14.34 -37.42 -3.97
C SER A 90 -15.57 -38.24 -3.57
N LEU A 91 -16.77 -37.66 -3.61
CA LEU A 91 -18.02 -38.40 -3.37
C LEU A 91 -18.24 -39.53 -4.40
N SER A 92 -17.93 -39.30 -5.67
CA SER A 92 -18.02 -40.34 -6.71
C SER A 92 -17.07 -41.53 -6.42
N ILE A 93 -15.82 -41.24 -6.05
CA ILE A 93 -14.78 -42.24 -5.76
C ILE A 93 -15.12 -42.99 -4.46
N ILE A 94 -15.59 -42.29 -3.42
CA ILE A 94 -16.00 -42.91 -2.16
C ILE A 94 -17.12 -43.92 -2.38
N LYS A 95 -18.10 -43.56 -3.22
CA LYS A 95 -19.23 -44.43 -3.54
C LYS A 95 -18.80 -45.67 -4.33
N GLU A 96 -17.83 -45.53 -5.23
CA GLU A 96 -17.29 -46.61 -6.07
C GLU A 96 -16.36 -47.56 -5.29
N TYR A 97 -15.49 -47.03 -4.43
CA TYR A 97 -14.47 -47.80 -3.70
C TYR A 97 -14.83 -48.11 -2.23
N ARG A 98 -16.04 -47.74 -1.77
CA ARG A 98 -16.49 -47.84 -0.36
C ARG A 98 -15.48 -47.29 0.65
N LEU A 99 -14.84 -46.18 0.32
CA LEU A 99 -13.88 -45.52 1.21
C LEU A 99 -14.61 -44.86 2.41
N ASN A 100 -13.89 -44.67 3.52
CA ASN A 100 -14.44 -44.02 4.71
C ASN A 100 -14.75 -42.55 4.42
N LEU A 101 -16.02 -42.15 4.59
CA LEU A 101 -16.50 -40.78 4.44
C LEU A 101 -15.70 -39.78 5.31
N ALA A 102 -15.20 -40.25 6.46
CA ALA A 102 -14.34 -39.48 7.36
C ALA A 102 -13.07 -38.96 6.67
N LEU A 103 -12.39 -39.77 5.85
CA LEU A 103 -11.16 -39.37 5.17
C LEU A 103 -11.39 -38.23 4.17
N ALA A 104 -12.54 -38.18 3.51
CA ALA A 104 -12.87 -37.11 2.58
C ALA A 104 -13.23 -35.81 3.32
N SER A 105 -13.94 -35.92 4.44
CA SER A 105 -14.21 -34.78 5.32
C SER A 105 -12.90 -34.15 5.82
N ASP A 106 -11.92 -34.97 6.22
CA ASP A 106 -10.62 -34.50 6.71
C ASP A 106 -9.85 -33.72 5.63
N VAL A 107 -9.86 -34.19 4.38
CA VAL A 107 -9.21 -33.50 3.25
C VAL A 107 -9.86 -32.13 2.97
N ILE A 108 -11.19 -32.05 3.04
CA ILE A 108 -11.93 -30.79 2.82
C ILE A 108 -11.62 -29.77 3.93
N ILE A 109 -11.64 -30.22 5.19
CA ILE A 109 -11.30 -29.37 6.34
C ILE A 109 -9.85 -28.88 6.22
N PHE A 110 -8.93 -29.76 5.83
CA PHE A 110 -7.53 -29.39 5.62
C PHE A 110 -7.37 -28.33 4.52
N LEU A 111 -8.00 -28.50 3.36
CA LEU A 111 -7.97 -27.52 2.26
C LEU A 111 -8.53 -26.16 2.69
N PHE A 112 -9.60 -26.17 3.49
CA PHE A 112 -10.19 -24.96 4.03
C PHE A 112 -9.25 -24.23 5.00
N LEU A 113 -8.60 -24.96 5.91
CA LEU A 113 -7.61 -24.40 6.84
C LEU A 113 -6.40 -23.81 6.11
N VAL A 114 -5.88 -24.52 5.10
CA VAL A 114 -4.77 -24.02 4.25
C VAL A 114 -5.19 -22.73 3.54
N SER A 115 -6.41 -22.68 3.02
CA SER A 115 -6.96 -21.50 2.34
C SER A 115 -7.06 -20.29 3.27
N ILE A 116 -7.56 -20.49 4.50
CA ILE A 116 -7.61 -19.43 5.53
C ILE A 116 -6.21 -18.97 5.90
N GLY A 117 -5.28 -19.91 6.09
CA GLY A 117 -3.88 -19.61 6.40
C GLY A 117 -3.23 -18.76 5.31
N ALA A 118 -3.39 -19.16 4.05
CA ALA A 118 -2.88 -18.42 2.89
C ALA A 118 -3.47 -17.02 2.81
N TRP A 119 -4.79 -16.87 3.00
CA TRP A 119 -5.46 -15.57 3.04
C TRP A 119 -4.92 -14.69 4.16
N ALA A 120 -4.82 -15.22 5.39
CA ALA A 120 -4.33 -14.45 6.54
C ALA A 120 -2.90 -13.95 6.34
N VAL A 121 -2.01 -14.76 5.76
CA VAL A 121 -0.63 -14.37 5.43
C VAL A 121 -0.62 -13.27 4.38
N LEU A 122 -1.37 -13.43 3.29
CA LEU A 122 -1.48 -12.43 2.22
C LEU A 122 -2.05 -11.11 2.75
N SER A 123 -3.13 -11.15 3.52
CA SER A 123 -3.75 -9.97 4.12
C SER A 123 -2.81 -9.24 5.08
N LYS A 124 -2.05 -9.95 5.91
CA LYS A 124 -1.05 -9.33 6.79
C LYS A 124 0.06 -8.65 6.00
N MET A 125 0.57 -9.30 4.96
CA MET A 125 1.62 -8.74 4.11
C MET A 125 1.13 -7.48 3.38
N GLU A 126 -0.12 -7.48 2.89
CA GLU A 126 -0.73 -6.31 2.26
C GLU A 126 -0.97 -5.17 3.24
N ALA A 127 -1.53 -5.45 4.43
CA ALA A 127 -1.74 -4.46 5.47
C ALA A 127 -0.42 -3.81 5.91
N GLY A 128 0.64 -4.60 6.06
CA GLY A 128 1.98 -4.10 6.38
C GLY A 128 2.48 -3.10 5.32
N ARG A 129 2.39 -3.47 4.03
CA ARG A 129 2.81 -2.61 2.93
C ARG A 129 1.95 -1.33 2.80
N LEU A 130 0.64 -1.43 3.01
CA LEU A 130 -0.26 -0.26 3.04
C LEU A 130 0.10 0.70 4.18
N GLY A 131 0.44 0.15 5.35
CA GLY A 131 0.93 0.94 6.49
C GLY A 131 2.23 1.68 6.17
N LYS A 132 3.14 1.06 5.41
CA LYS A 132 4.36 1.74 4.94
C LYS A 132 4.01 2.90 3.99
N ILE A 133 3.17 2.64 2.97
CA ILE A 133 2.74 3.67 2.01
C ILE A 133 2.10 4.86 2.71
N SER A 134 1.17 4.61 3.66
CA SER A 134 0.50 5.69 4.39
C SER A 134 1.46 6.48 5.28
N GLY A 135 2.41 5.79 5.93
CA GLY A 135 3.45 6.41 6.74
C GLY A 135 4.36 7.34 5.93
N TYR A 136 4.87 6.88 4.79
CA TYR A 136 5.69 7.70 3.89
C TYR A 136 4.89 8.85 3.27
N LYS A 137 3.63 8.60 2.87
CA LYS A 137 2.74 9.65 2.35
C LYS A 137 2.60 10.79 3.37
N ARG A 138 2.39 10.47 4.65
CA ARG A 138 2.30 11.48 5.73
C ARG A 138 3.57 12.33 5.83
N LEU A 139 4.74 11.69 5.82
CA LEU A 139 6.02 12.40 5.93
C LEU A 139 6.31 13.30 4.72
N LEU A 140 5.94 12.85 3.51
CA LEU A 140 6.04 13.69 2.31
C LEU A 140 5.06 14.86 2.32
N GLN A 141 3.84 14.66 2.85
CA GLN A 141 2.88 15.74 3.04
C GLN A 141 3.44 16.81 3.98
N GLU A 142 4.02 16.40 5.12
CA GLU A 142 4.69 17.31 6.04
C GLU A 142 5.85 18.06 5.36
N CYS A 143 6.61 17.41 4.47
CA CYS A 143 7.65 18.11 3.70
C CYS A 143 7.06 19.20 2.78
N LEU A 144 5.91 18.96 2.15
CA LEU A 144 5.24 19.94 1.29
C LEU A 144 4.68 21.12 2.08
N ASP A 145 4.17 20.86 3.28
CA ASP A 145 3.59 21.86 4.18
C ASP A 145 4.69 22.75 4.81
N GLU A 146 5.86 22.17 5.10
CA GLU A 146 7.02 22.88 5.64
C GLU A 146 7.78 23.70 4.57
N LEU A 147 7.67 23.32 3.29
CA LEU A 147 8.27 24.09 2.20
C LEU A 147 7.48 25.38 2.00
N PRO A 148 8.13 26.56 1.96
CA PRO A 148 7.43 27.83 1.85
C PRO A 148 6.55 27.81 0.61
N GLU A 149 5.24 27.86 0.83
CA GLU A 149 4.29 28.12 -0.23
C GLU A 149 4.73 29.44 -0.87
N LYS A 150 5.01 29.45 -2.17
CA LYS A 150 5.12 30.73 -2.89
C LYS A 150 3.80 31.43 -2.60
N ARG A 151 3.81 32.40 -1.68
CA ARG A 151 2.66 33.20 -1.30
C ARG A 151 2.11 33.78 -2.59
N HIS A 152 1.06 33.15 -3.13
CA HIS A 152 0.23 33.85 -4.09
C HIS A 152 -0.40 34.98 -3.28
N PHE A 153 0.14 36.18 -3.48
CA PHE A 153 -0.34 37.42 -2.92
C PHE A 153 -1.86 37.41 -2.95
N ARG A 154 -2.45 37.43 -1.75
CA ARG A 154 -3.85 37.67 -1.51
C ARG A 154 -4.21 39.00 -2.19
N ARG A 155 -4.77 38.96 -3.41
CA ARG A 155 -5.48 40.12 -3.95
C ARG A 155 -6.80 40.22 -3.19
N VAL A 156 -6.72 40.80 -1.99
CA VAL A 156 -7.89 41.40 -1.34
C VAL A 156 -8.31 42.56 -2.24
N HIS A 157 -9.23 42.32 -3.16
CA HIS A 157 -9.97 43.43 -3.76
C HIS A 157 -11.00 43.87 -2.72
N LYS A 158 -10.54 44.69 -1.77
CA LYS A 158 -11.39 45.48 -0.91
C LYS A 158 -11.97 46.57 -1.81
N SER A 159 -13.16 46.34 -2.36
CA SER A 159 -13.96 47.41 -2.97
C SER A 159 -15.19 47.67 -2.11
N THR A 160 -14.95 48.23 -0.93
CA THR A 160 -15.91 49.15 -0.33
C THR A 160 -15.62 50.54 -0.89
N ARG A 161 -16.41 50.96 -1.88
CA ARG A 161 -16.78 52.37 -2.01
C ARG A 161 -18.30 52.46 -2.00
N HIS A 162 -18.75 53.06 -0.90
CA HIS A 162 -20.04 53.67 -0.73
C HIS A 162 -20.32 54.77 -1.79
N LEU A 163 -21.63 55.00 -1.98
CA LEU A 163 -22.33 56.25 -2.29
C LEU A 163 -22.97 56.43 -3.68
N THR A 164 -24.26 56.77 -3.58
CA THR A 164 -25.15 57.57 -4.45
C THR A 164 -25.67 56.93 -5.74
N LYS A 165 -26.96 56.54 -5.75
CA LYS A 165 -28.08 57.46 -6.02
C LYS A 165 -29.40 56.91 -5.50
#